data_AF-A0A5B9DAV7-F1
#
_entry.id   AF-A0A5B9DAV7-F1
#
_cell.length_a   1.000
_cell.length_b   1.000
_cell.length_c   1.000
_cell.angle_alpha   90.00
_cell.angle_beta   90.00
_cell.angle_gamma   90.00
#
_symmetry.space_group_name_H-M   'P 1'
#
loop_
_entity.id
_entity.type
_entity.pdbx_description
1 polymer ?
#
loop_
_entity_poly.entity_id
_entity_poly.type
_entity_poly.pdbx_seq_one_letter_code
_entity_poly.pdbx_strand_id
1 'polypeptide(L)'
;MSSIKVYDVAIIGSGCVGSAIAQRLSKYNLKVALIDKEADVCMGASKANSGIIHQGYFTTKGSLKEKLCLRGNELFEDICPKIGVGFERIGAIFCATSKIELETLQSELIKSQNRGVDVELITDLKLIHEMEPQLNENIIAILHFPRAGIIIPFELTIALAEHAVINGVDLFLEYEVGFIKKKKQNENFEIHSAKGRKIEAKTIINAAGIYSDKIARMVGLEEFIIIPRRGEYILFDKDSLPLNKIIFPTPTPASKGIVISKTYHGNFFIGPNASEIESKEGINTTSVGLNEIISGALKIIKNLPFRKNITNFAGIRASTLQHDFIVEESSIPHFINVAGIDSPGLSSSLAIAEYVENILKNKCGYEFIKKENYIATRKQQTLLSDLSELELAEKIKENPQWGQIICRCEQVSEAEIVEACHGPIPVTNTDMIKRRLRPGMGRCQGGFCLPKVMKIISREKDIILERVTKTGGKSFIVFRRTKLLRSEVIEKGDIL
;
A
#
# COMPACT_ATOMS: atom_id res chain seq x y z
N MET A 1 0.72 31.00 23.73
CA MET A 1 1.33 30.28 22.59
C MET A 1 1.51 28.84 23.03
N SER A 2 0.88 27.86 22.37
CA SER A 2 1.13 26.45 22.68
C SER A 2 2.60 26.12 22.41
N SER A 3 3.28 25.45 23.34
CA SER A 3 4.65 25.00 23.15
C SER A 3 4.75 24.10 21.91
N ILE A 4 5.81 24.26 21.11
CA ILE A 4 6.07 23.43 19.94
C ILE A 4 6.39 22.02 20.44
N LYS A 5 5.69 20.99 19.92
CA LYS A 5 6.03 19.60 20.21
C LYS A 5 7.39 19.27 19.56
N VAL A 6 8.32 18.77 20.37
CA VAL A 6 9.66 18.34 19.94
C VAL A 6 9.71 16.82 19.92
N TYR A 7 10.16 16.27 18.79
CA TYR A 7 10.32 14.84 18.55
C TYR A 7 11.80 14.47 18.43
N ASP A 8 12.10 13.21 18.70
CA ASP A 8 13.40 12.65 18.37
C ASP A 8 13.47 12.42 16.86
N VAL A 9 12.47 11.74 16.30
CA VAL A 9 12.41 11.41 14.87
C VAL A 9 11.09 11.86 14.25
N ALA A 10 11.15 12.55 13.12
CA ALA A 10 10.00 12.83 12.26
C ALA A 10 10.12 12.05 10.94
N ILE A 11 9.11 11.26 10.61
CA ILE A 11 9.01 10.48 9.38
C ILE A 11 8.02 11.19 8.46
N ILE A 12 8.49 11.65 7.30
CA ILE A 12 7.66 12.32 6.29
C ILE A 12 7.23 11.29 5.26
N GLY A 13 5.93 10.97 5.24
CA GLY A 13 5.28 9.99 4.38
C GLY A 13 4.82 8.74 5.14
N SER A 14 3.52 8.45 5.11
CA SER A 14 2.89 7.30 5.77
C SER A 14 2.49 6.18 4.78
N GLY A 15 3.27 6.04 3.70
CA GLY A 15 3.22 4.85 2.86
C GLY A 15 3.69 3.59 3.60
N CYS A 16 3.76 2.45 2.91
CA CYS A 16 4.19 1.18 3.51
C CYS A 16 5.59 1.28 4.16
N VAL A 17 6.53 1.99 3.53
CA VAL A 17 7.89 2.20 4.05
C VAL A 17 7.89 3.06 5.31
N GLY A 18 7.29 4.25 5.27
CA GLY A 18 7.25 5.13 6.44
C GLY A 18 6.48 4.54 7.62
N SER A 19 5.40 3.81 7.34
CA SER A 19 4.64 3.08 8.37
C SER A 19 5.45 1.92 8.95
N ALA A 20 6.23 1.19 8.14
CA ALA A 20 7.14 0.15 8.63
C ALA A 20 8.24 0.74 9.54
N ILE A 21 8.82 1.88 9.15
CA ILE A 21 9.81 2.60 9.97
C ILE A 21 9.19 3.07 11.28
N ALA A 22 8.00 3.68 11.24
CA ALA A 22 7.28 4.12 12.44
C ALA A 22 6.98 2.94 13.38
N GLN A 23 6.49 1.83 12.83
CA GLN A 23 6.22 0.61 13.59
C GLN A 23 7.49 0.07 14.25
N ARG A 24 8.61 0.04 13.51
CA ARG A 24 9.90 -0.43 14.02
C ARG A 24 10.40 0.44 15.18
N LEU A 25 10.38 1.76 15.00
CA LEU A 25 10.84 2.72 16.01
C LEU A 25 9.91 2.81 17.22
N SER A 26 8.62 2.47 17.07
CA SER A 26 7.64 2.51 18.16
C SER A 26 8.00 1.61 19.35
N LYS A 27 8.85 0.59 19.12
CA LYS A 27 9.39 -0.33 20.14
C LYS A 27 10.27 0.34 21.18
N TYR A 28 10.85 1.49 20.85
CA TYR A 28 11.86 2.15 21.65
C TYR A 28 11.30 3.39 22.34
N ASN A 29 11.96 3.82 23.41
CA ASN A 29 11.62 5.03 24.18
C ASN A 29 12.01 6.30 23.40
N LEU A 30 11.35 6.50 22.26
CA LEU A 30 11.53 7.62 21.35
C LEU A 30 10.21 8.34 21.14
N LYS A 31 10.27 9.66 21.05
CA LYS A 31 9.16 10.48 20.56
C LYS A 31 9.23 10.53 19.04
N VAL A 32 8.32 9.83 18.39
CA VAL A 32 8.27 9.72 16.93
C VAL A 32 7.01 10.40 16.39
N ALA A 33 7.17 11.22 15.36
CA ALA A 33 6.09 11.77 14.57
C ALA A 33 6.03 11.08 13.20
N LEU A 34 4.87 10.59 12.79
CA LEU A 34 4.59 10.12 11.43
C LEU A 34 3.70 11.15 10.73
N ILE A 35 4.12 11.69 9.59
CA ILE A 35 3.49 12.84 8.94
C ILE A 35 3.03 12.46 7.54
N ASP A 36 1.80 12.81 7.19
CA ASP A 36 1.28 12.65 5.83
C ASP A 36 0.44 13.85 5.40
N LYS A 37 0.51 14.18 4.11
CA LYS A 37 -0.30 15.24 3.50
C LYS A 37 -1.77 14.83 3.35
N GLU A 38 -2.04 13.54 3.28
CA GLU A 38 -3.33 12.96 3.00
C GLU A 38 -4.18 12.78 4.27
N ALA A 39 -5.48 12.52 4.09
CA ALA A 39 -6.43 12.33 5.19
C ALA A 39 -6.44 10.91 5.80
N ASP A 40 -5.58 10.02 5.31
CA ASP A 40 -5.36 8.67 5.83
C ASP A 40 -3.96 8.21 5.45
N VAL A 41 -3.49 7.13 6.07
CA VAL A 41 -2.26 6.45 5.67
C VAL A 41 -2.44 5.69 4.36
N CYS A 42 -1.34 5.26 3.73
CA CYS A 42 -1.36 4.48 2.48
C CYS A 42 -1.92 5.22 1.25
N MET A 43 -2.14 6.54 1.31
CA MET A 43 -2.88 7.26 0.27
C MET A 43 -2.11 7.52 -1.05
N GLY A 44 -0.79 7.30 -1.07
CA GLY A 44 0.05 7.40 -2.27
C GLY A 44 0.20 6.09 -3.05
N ALA A 45 1.41 5.80 -3.53
CA ALA A 45 1.74 4.60 -4.30
C ALA A 45 1.43 3.27 -3.57
N SER A 46 1.44 3.28 -2.23
CA SER A 46 1.23 2.07 -1.43
C SER A 46 -0.18 1.47 -1.56
N LYS A 47 -1.22 2.23 -1.92
CA LYS A 47 -2.56 1.65 -2.18
C LYS A 47 -2.69 1.00 -3.55
N ALA A 48 -1.79 1.28 -4.49
CA ALA A 48 -1.94 0.97 -5.90
C ALA A 48 -0.71 0.19 -6.42
N ASN A 49 -0.61 -1.07 -6.00
CA ASN A 49 0.39 -2.02 -6.46
C ASN A 49 -0.19 -3.44 -6.50
N SER A 50 0.59 -4.40 -7.02
CA SER A 50 0.19 -5.79 -7.20
C SER A 50 -0.05 -6.60 -5.91
N GLY A 51 0.32 -6.09 -4.73
CA GLY A 51 0.19 -6.85 -3.47
C GLY A 51 1.09 -8.09 -3.41
N ILE A 52 2.22 -8.07 -4.12
CA ILE A 52 3.14 -9.21 -4.22
C ILE A 52 4.33 -9.02 -3.28
N ILE A 53 4.64 -10.06 -2.51
CA ILE A 53 5.88 -10.22 -1.77
C ILE A 53 6.84 -11.03 -2.64
N HIS A 54 7.76 -10.34 -3.31
CA HIS A 54 8.74 -10.94 -4.22
C HIS A 54 9.84 -11.70 -3.47
N GLN A 55 10.45 -12.67 -4.14
CA GLN A 55 11.53 -13.51 -3.61
C GLN A 55 12.94 -13.06 -4.07
N GLY A 56 13.09 -11.79 -4.47
CA GLY A 56 14.38 -11.28 -4.96
C GLY A 56 14.76 -11.68 -6.39
N TYR A 57 13.82 -12.19 -7.19
CA TYR A 57 14.03 -12.40 -8.62
C TYR A 57 14.12 -11.08 -9.41
N PHE A 58 14.98 -11.05 -10.43
CA PHE A 58 15.19 -9.91 -11.32
C PHE A 58 15.58 -8.61 -10.60
N THR A 59 16.55 -8.71 -9.68
CA THR A 59 17.23 -7.56 -9.05
C THR A 59 18.70 -7.55 -9.47
N THR A 60 19.31 -6.37 -9.50
CA THR A 60 20.74 -6.24 -9.82
C THR A 60 21.56 -6.82 -8.67
N LYS A 61 22.46 -7.76 -8.97
CA LYS A 61 23.33 -8.38 -7.97
C LYS A 61 24.14 -7.33 -7.20
N GLY A 62 24.13 -7.40 -5.88
CA GLY A 62 24.88 -6.51 -4.98
C GLY A 62 24.17 -5.19 -4.64
N SER A 63 23.09 -4.85 -5.35
CA SER A 63 22.28 -3.65 -5.08
C SER A 63 21.65 -3.68 -3.69
N LEU A 64 21.34 -2.50 -3.14
CA LEU A 64 20.61 -2.41 -1.88
C LEU A 64 19.19 -3.00 -2.03
N LYS A 65 18.56 -2.75 -3.17
CA LYS A 65 17.26 -3.31 -3.58
C LYS A 65 17.23 -4.83 -3.47
N GLU A 66 18.25 -5.52 -3.98
CA GLU A 66 18.36 -6.97 -3.85
C GLU A 66 18.41 -7.41 -2.38
N LYS A 67 19.37 -6.85 -1.63
CA LYS A 67 19.61 -7.22 -0.22
C LYS A 67 18.35 -7.05 0.63
N LEU A 68 17.67 -5.91 0.47
CA LEU A 68 16.46 -5.60 1.24
C LEU A 68 15.23 -6.37 0.74
N CYS A 69 15.16 -6.76 -0.53
CA CYS A 69 14.09 -7.63 -1.02
C CYS A 69 14.19 -9.05 -0.43
N LEU A 70 15.38 -9.64 -0.47
CA LEU A 70 15.63 -10.97 0.11
C LEU A 70 15.32 -10.99 1.60
N ARG A 71 15.89 -10.05 2.35
CA ARG A 71 15.61 -9.91 3.78
C ARG A 71 14.14 -9.63 4.05
N GLY A 72 13.51 -8.77 3.26
CA GLY A 72 12.12 -8.38 3.41
C GLY A 72 11.15 -9.56 3.25
N ASN A 73 11.39 -10.45 2.28
CA ASN A 73 10.56 -11.64 2.02
C ASN A 73 10.44 -12.58 3.24
N GLU A 74 11.48 -12.66 4.07
CA GLU A 74 11.52 -13.50 5.27
C GLU A 74 10.66 -12.94 6.40
N LEU A 75 10.54 -11.61 6.48
CA LEU A 75 9.95 -10.94 7.64
C LEU A 75 8.41 -11.01 7.69
N PHE A 76 7.75 -11.30 6.57
CA PHE A 76 6.28 -11.25 6.47
C PHE A 76 5.59 -12.33 7.31
N GLU A 77 6.15 -13.54 7.37
CA GLU A 77 5.58 -14.65 8.16
C GLU A 77 5.58 -14.34 9.67
N ASP A 78 6.59 -13.61 10.13
CA ASP A 78 6.72 -13.25 11.55
C ASP A 78 5.86 -12.05 11.96
N ILE A 79 5.73 -11.06 11.08
CA ILE A 79 5.02 -9.81 11.43
C ILE A 79 3.52 -9.89 11.18
N CYS A 80 3.08 -10.52 10.09
CA CYS A 80 1.69 -10.47 9.66
C CYS A 80 0.72 -11.05 10.72
N PRO A 81 1.02 -12.20 11.37
CA PRO A 81 0.19 -12.70 12.47
C PRO A 81 0.16 -11.76 13.67
N LYS A 82 1.27 -11.08 14.00
CA LYS A 82 1.36 -10.18 15.17
C LYS A 82 0.52 -8.93 14.99
N ILE A 83 0.40 -8.44 13.75
CA ILE A 83 -0.36 -7.21 13.46
C ILE A 83 -1.72 -7.46 12.81
N GLY A 84 -2.13 -8.73 12.67
CA GLY A 84 -3.44 -9.11 12.14
C GLY A 84 -3.61 -8.77 10.67
N VAL A 85 -2.66 -9.19 9.82
CA VAL A 85 -2.69 -8.98 8.38
C VAL A 85 -2.64 -10.32 7.65
N GLY A 86 -3.49 -10.48 6.65
CA GLY A 86 -3.51 -11.67 5.80
C GLY A 86 -2.29 -11.75 4.87
N PHE A 87 -1.58 -12.87 4.90
CA PHE A 87 -0.45 -13.17 4.02
C PHE A 87 -0.47 -14.65 3.64
N GLU A 88 -0.20 -14.96 2.36
CA GLU A 88 -0.18 -16.34 1.85
C GLU A 88 1.01 -16.54 0.90
N ARG A 89 1.81 -17.60 1.12
CA ARG A 89 2.86 -18.02 0.17
C ARG A 89 2.24 -18.92 -0.88
N ILE A 90 1.91 -18.33 -2.02
CA ILE A 90 1.35 -19.08 -3.16
C ILE A 90 2.41 -19.45 -4.19
N GLY A 91 3.59 -18.84 -4.14
CA GLY A 91 4.64 -18.99 -5.14
C GLY A 91 4.38 -18.19 -6.42
N ALA A 92 5.43 -18.02 -7.21
CA ALA A 92 5.38 -17.34 -8.50
C ALA A 92 5.95 -18.23 -9.61
N ILE A 93 5.39 -18.14 -10.81
CA ILE A 93 5.87 -18.85 -12.00
C ILE A 93 6.13 -17.86 -13.13
N PHE A 94 7.27 -18.00 -13.81
CA PHE A 94 7.59 -17.28 -15.04
C PHE A 94 7.46 -18.24 -16.22
N CYS A 95 6.62 -17.91 -17.18
CA CYS A 95 6.21 -18.83 -18.24
C CYS A 95 6.93 -18.54 -19.57
N ALA A 96 7.53 -19.57 -20.16
CA ALA A 96 8.13 -19.50 -21.48
C ALA A 96 7.20 -20.10 -22.54
N THR A 97 7.05 -19.40 -23.66
CA THR A 97 6.26 -19.77 -24.85
C THR A 97 7.13 -20.11 -26.07
N SER A 98 8.45 -19.92 -25.96
CA SER A 98 9.40 -20.15 -27.04
C SER A 98 10.75 -20.63 -26.52
N LYS A 99 11.57 -21.21 -27.40
CA LYS A 99 12.94 -21.66 -27.05
C LYS A 99 13.82 -20.53 -26.51
N ILE A 100 13.72 -19.33 -27.09
CA ILE A 100 14.47 -18.14 -26.65
C ILE A 100 14.07 -17.73 -25.22
N GLU A 101 12.77 -17.82 -24.92
CA GLU A 101 12.28 -17.55 -23.57
C GLU A 101 12.74 -18.62 -22.57
N LEU A 102 12.78 -19.89 -22.97
CA LEU A 102 13.34 -20.97 -22.14
C LEU A 102 14.84 -20.74 -21.83
N GLU A 103 15.64 -20.33 -22.80
CA GLU A 103 17.06 -19.96 -22.57
C GLU A 103 17.19 -18.81 -21.57
N THR A 104 16.27 -17.84 -21.63
CA THR A 104 16.18 -16.75 -20.67
C THR A 104 15.89 -17.29 -19.25
N LEU A 105 14.92 -18.19 -19.09
CA LEU A 105 14.61 -18.82 -17.80
C LEU A 105 15.79 -19.64 -17.25
N GLN A 106 16.52 -20.35 -18.10
CA GLN A 106 17.72 -21.09 -17.70
C GLN A 106 18.84 -20.16 -17.19
N SER A 107 19.06 -19.02 -17.85
CA SER A 107 20.00 -18.00 -17.37
C SER A 107 19.60 -17.49 -15.98
N GLU A 108 18.30 -17.25 -15.77
CA GLU A 108 17.78 -16.71 -14.51
C GLU A 108 17.74 -17.72 -13.37
N LEU A 109 17.60 -19.02 -13.67
CA LEU A 109 17.79 -20.10 -12.72
C LEU A 109 19.19 -20.00 -12.09
N ILE A 110 20.23 -19.96 -12.93
CA ILE A 110 21.63 -19.88 -12.48
C ILE A 110 21.88 -18.61 -11.67
N LYS A 111 21.41 -17.45 -12.17
CA LYS A 111 21.56 -16.17 -11.45
C LYS A 111 20.85 -16.18 -10.09
N SER A 112 19.70 -16.82 -9.98
CA SER A 112 18.92 -16.89 -8.74
C SER A 112 19.55 -17.86 -7.73
N GLN A 113 20.00 -19.03 -8.18
CA GLN A 113 20.75 -19.99 -7.34
C GLN A 113 22.05 -19.38 -6.79
N ASN A 114 22.79 -18.63 -7.62
CA ASN A 114 24.00 -17.92 -7.20
C ASN A 114 23.76 -16.83 -6.14
N ARG A 115 22.50 -16.47 -5.89
CA ARG A 115 22.08 -15.50 -4.88
C ARG A 115 21.39 -16.16 -3.67
N GLY A 116 21.36 -17.49 -3.61
CA GLY A 116 20.68 -18.26 -2.57
C GLY A 116 19.15 -18.19 -2.65
N VAL A 117 18.59 -17.82 -3.81
CA VAL A 117 17.15 -17.82 -4.03
C VAL A 117 16.71 -19.22 -4.41
N ASP A 118 15.76 -19.78 -3.65
CA ASP A 118 15.10 -21.05 -3.98
C ASP A 118 14.29 -20.93 -5.28
N VAL A 119 14.64 -21.74 -6.27
CA VAL A 119 14.07 -21.68 -7.63
C VAL A 119 14.21 -23.02 -8.34
N GLU A 120 13.20 -23.36 -9.13
CA GLU A 120 13.14 -24.60 -9.91
C GLU A 120 12.71 -24.32 -11.36
N LEU A 121 13.39 -24.92 -12.34
CA LEU A 121 12.93 -24.94 -13.73
C LEU A 121 12.14 -26.22 -13.98
N ILE A 122 10.89 -26.08 -14.40
CA ILE A 122 9.99 -27.20 -14.67
C ILE A 122 9.65 -27.21 -16.17
N THR A 123 9.86 -28.36 -16.81
CA THR A 123 9.56 -28.60 -18.23
C THR A 123 8.52 -29.70 -18.45
N ASP A 124 8.10 -30.38 -17.38
CA ASP A 124 6.99 -31.34 -17.43
C ASP A 124 5.66 -30.60 -17.61
N LEU A 125 5.11 -30.64 -18.82
CA LEU A 125 3.87 -29.94 -19.17
C LEU A 125 2.66 -30.42 -18.38
N LYS A 126 2.61 -31.70 -18.00
CA LYS A 126 1.52 -32.25 -17.20
C LYS A 126 1.56 -31.62 -15.81
N LEU A 127 2.74 -31.59 -15.18
CA LEU A 127 2.94 -30.94 -13.89
C LEU A 127 2.63 -29.44 -13.95
N ILE A 128 3.06 -28.75 -15.01
CA ILE A 128 2.78 -27.31 -15.20
C ILE A 128 1.27 -27.04 -15.21
N HIS A 129 0.49 -27.83 -15.95
CA HIS A 129 -0.96 -27.66 -16.03
C HIS A 129 -1.70 -28.15 -14.77
N GLU A 130 -1.14 -29.10 -14.01
CA GLU A 130 -1.64 -29.46 -12.67
C GLU A 130 -1.42 -28.30 -11.68
N MET A 131 -0.26 -27.62 -11.75
CA MET A 131 0.03 -26.46 -10.92
C MET A 131 -0.85 -25.24 -11.27
N GLU A 132 -1.05 -24.96 -12.56
CA GLU A 132 -1.82 -23.81 -13.02
C GLU A 132 -2.65 -24.14 -14.29
N PRO A 133 -3.90 -24.63 -14.13
CA PRO A 133 -4.75 -25.09 -15.23
C PRO A 133 -5.15 -24.02 -16.25
N GLN A 134 -5.06 -22.73 -15.88
CA GLN A 134 -5.47 -21.60 -16.71
C GLN A 134 -4.41 -21.17 -17.74
N LEU A 135 -3.19 -21.72 -17.66
CA LEU A 135 -2.12 -21.43 -18.61
C LEU A 135 -2.46 -21.91 -20.03
N ASN A 136 -2.06 -21.14 -21.03
CA ASN A 136 -2.15 -21.54 -22.43
C ASN A 136 -1.36 -22.82 -22.72
N GLU A 137 -1.81 -23.57 -23.72
CA GLU A 137 -1.15 -24.82 -24.17
C GLU A 137 0.21 -24.58 -24.84
N ASN A 138 0.50 -23.34 -25.25
CA ASN A 138 1.79 -22.97 -25.85
C ASN A 138 2.90 -22.72 -24.80
N ILE A 139 2.62 -22.83 -23.50
CA ILE A 139 3.66 -22.77 -22.47
C ILE A 139 4.51 -24.05 -22.58
N ILE A 140 5.82 -23.88 -22.71
CA ILE A 140 6.76 -25.00 -22.87
C ILE A 140 7.60 -25.27 -21.62
N ALA A 141 7.69 -24.31 -20.69
CA ALA A 141 8.41 -24.42 -19.44
C ALA A 141 8.01 -23.30 -18.47
N ILE A 142 8.26 -23.51 -17.17
CA ILE A 142 8.13 -22.48 -16.15
C ILE A 142 9.36 -22.41 -15.24
N LEU A 143 9.69 -21.22 -14.76
CA LEU A 143 10.62 -21.00 -13.64
C LEU A 143 9.82 -20.68 -12.38
N HIS A 144 9.85 -21.58 -11.41
CA HIS A 144 9.04 -21.56 -10.20
C HIS A 144 9.82 -21.02 -8.99
N PHE A 145 9.24 -20.03 -8.32
CA PHE A 145 9.74 -19.37 -7.11
C PHE A 145 8.77 -19.61 -5.95
N PRO A 146 9.00 -20.62 -5.10
CA PRO A 146 8.01 -21.10 -4.12
C PRO A 146 7.76 -20.12 -2.97
N ARG A 147 8.69 -19.21 -2.67
CA ARG A 147 8.57 -18.27 -1.55
C ARG A 147 7.98 -16.91 -1.95
N ALA A 148 7.47 -16.73 -3.16
CA ALA A 148 6.67 -15.55 -3.46
C ALA A 148 5.31 -15.63 -2.73
N GLY A 149 4.77 -14.48 -2.33
CA GLY A 149 3.50 -14.43 -1.60
C GLY A 149 2.61 -13.26 -2.01
N ILE A 150 1.37 -13.30 -1.53
CA ILE A 150 0.36 -12.28 -1.75
C ILE A 150 -0.08 -11.66 -0.42
N ILE A 151 -0.39 -10.37 -0.46
CA ILE A 151 -0.84 -9.56 0.66
C ILE A 151 -1.71 -8.42 0.14
N ILE A 152 -2.55 -7.86 1.01
CA ILE A 152 -3.26 -6.62 0.70
C ILE A 152 -2.42 -5.43 1.15
N PRO A 153 -1.93 -4.58 0.22
CA PRO A 153 -0.91 -3.59 0.55
C PRO A 153 -1.43 -2.47 1.46
N PHE A 154 -2.71 -2.12 1.36
CA PHE A 154 -3.33 -1.13 2.24
C PHE A 154 -3.59 -1.68 3.64
N GLU A 155 -3.99 -2.95 3.80
CA GLU A 155 -4.14 -3.57 5.12
C GLU A 155 -2.82 -3.65 5.86
N LEU A 156 -1.74 -4.06 5.17
CA LEU A 156 -0.39 -4.03 5.74
C LEU A 156 -0.02 -2.62 6.21
N THR A 157 -0.19 -1.62 5.34
CA THR A 157 0.23 -0.24 5.66
C THR A 157 -0.56 0.33 6.84
N ILE A 158 -1.88 0.13 6.84
CA ILE A 158 -2.77 0.58 7.92
C ILE A 158 -2.41 -0.14 9.22
N ALA A 159 -2.21 -1.46 9.20
CA ALA A 159 -1.88 -2.23 10.39
C ALA A 159 -0.52 -1.82 10.98
N LEU A 160 0.50 -1.56 10.15
CA LEU A 160 1.79 -1.04 10.59
C LEU A 160 1.64 0.34 11.26
N ALA A 161 0.88 1.25 10.65
CA ALA A 161 0.65 2.58 11.20
C ALA A 161 -0.18 2.55 12.50
N GLU A 162 -1.25 1.76 12.55
CA GLU A 162 -2.06 1.57 13.76
C GLU A 162 -1.23 0.94 14.89
N HIS A 163 -0.38 -0.05 14.57
CA HIS A 163 0.52 -0.65 15.56
C HIS A 163 1.55 0.35 16.11
N ALA A 164 2.03 1.27 15.26
CA ALA A 164 2.89 2.36 15.68
C ALA A 164 2.14 3.34 16.61
N VAL A 165 0.91 3.74 16.25
CA VAL A 165 0.07 4.66 17.04
C VAL A 165 -0.29 4.06 18.41
N ILE A 166 -0.68 2.78 18.46
CA ILE A 166 -0.95 2.05 19.72
C ILE A 166 0.27 2.11 20.65
N ASN A 167 1.48 2.12 20.09
CA ASN A 167 2.73 2.20 20.84
C ASN A 167 3.25 3.65 21.02
N GLY A 168 2.41 4.66 20.82
CA GLY A 168 2.70 6.06 21.17
C GLY A 168 3.40 6.89 20.09
N VAL A 169 3.36 6.47 18.83
CA VAL A 169 3.75 7.34 17.70
C VAL A 169 2.64 8.36 17.44
N ASP A 170 2.99 9.65 17.39
CA ASP A 170 2.03 10.71 17.03
C ASP A 170 1.86 10.76 15.50
N LEU A 171 0.64 10.48 15.01
CA LEU A 171 0.29 10.55 13.60
C LEU A 171 -0.30 11.92 13.22
N PHE A 172 0.31 12.58 12.24
CA PHE A 172 -0.08 13.88 11.70
C PHE A 172 -0.59 13.74 10.27
N LEU A 173 -1.90 13.51 10.12
CA LEU A 173 -2.59 13.55 8.83
C LEU A 173 -2.94 14.99 8.43
N GLU A 174 -3.25 15.17 7.15
CA GLU A 174 -3.51 16.47 6.53
C GLU A 174 -2.41 17.52 6.81
N TYR A 175 -1.17 17.04 6.93
CA TYR A 175 0.03 17.79 7.22
C TYR A 175 0.94 17.76 6.00
N GLU A 176 0.56 18.53 4.97
CA GLU A 176 1.46 18.75 3.84
C GLU A 176 2.64 19.59 4.31
N VAL A 177 3.86 19.06 4.27
CA VAL A 177 5.07 19.82 4.59
C VAL A 177 5.26 20.90 3.52
N GLY A 178 5.22 22.17 3.95
CA GLY A 178 5.42 23.33 3.09
C GLY A 178 6.89 23.71 2.98
N PHE A 179 7.60 23.73 4.11
CA PHE A 179 9.05 23.97 4.16
C PHE A 179 9.67 23.38 5.43
N ILE A 180 11.00 23.19 5.40
CA ILE A 180 11.80 22.67 6.50
C ILE A 180 12.93 23.66 6.77
N LYS A 181 13.17 23.96 8.05
CA LYS A 181 14.26 24.86 8.46
C LYS A 181 15.12 24.18 9.51
N LYS A 182 16.43 24.11 9.28
CA LYS A 182 17.38 23.68 10.32
C LYS A 182 17.70 24.86 11.25
N LYS A 183 17.52 24.69 12.56
CA LYS A 183 17.75 25.72 13.58
C LYS A 183 19.22 25.76 13.97
N LYS A 184 19.83 26.95 13.93
CA LYS A 184 21.25 27.13 14.32
C LYS A 184 21.52 26.91 15.82
N GLN A 185 20.51 27.07 16.67
CA GLN A 185 20.71 27.03 18.13
C GLN A 185 20.85 25.61 18.68
N ASN A 186 20.13 24.65 18.09
CA ASN A 186 20.07 23.27 18.59
C ASN A 186 20.15 22.21 17.47
N GLU A 187 20.43 22.63 16.24
CA GLU A 187 20.52 21.79 15.03
C GLU A 187 19.26 20.97 14.69
N ASN A 188 18.15 21.17 15.40
CA ASN A 188 16.89 20.53 15.11
C ASN A 188 16.24 21.10 13.84
N PHE A 189 15.37 20.31 13.22
CA PHE A 189 14.55 20.70 12.10
C PHE A 189 13.18 21.21 12.57
N GLU A 190 12.82 22.43 12.19
CA GLU A 190 11.45 22.96 12.26
C GLU A 190 10.72 22.57 10.97
N ILE A 191 9.65 21.79 11.09
CA ILE A 191 8.87 21.26 9.96
C ILE A 191 7.55 22.01 9.92
N HIS A 192 7.35 22.83 8.91
CA HIS A 192 6.14 23.64 8.77
C HIS A 192 5.18 23.01 7.78
N SER A 193 3.93 22.85 8.19
CA SER A 193 2.87 22.50 7.25
C SER A 193 2.49 23.70 6.37
N ALA A 194 1.98 23.43 5.17
CA ALA A 194 1.39 24.42 4.27
C ALA A 194 0.19 25.16 4.90
N LYS A 195 -0.44 24.58 5.94
CA LYS A 195 -1.58 25.15 6.67
C LYS A 195 -1.17 25.84 7.98
N GLY A 196 0.11 26.13 8.20
CA GLY A 196 0.60 26.94 9.33
C GLY A 196 0.82 26.18 10.66
N ARG A 197 0.52 24.87 10.73
CA ARG A 197 0.97 24.00 11.84
C ARG A 197 2.48 23.82 11.78
N LYS A 198 3.12 23.60 12.93
CA LYS A 198 4.56 23.33 13.04
C LYS A 198 4.89 22.31 14.12
N ILE A 199 5.95 21.54 13.88
CA ILE A 199 6.59 20.64 14.85
C ILE A 199 8.11 20.77 14.73
N GLU A 200 8.84 20.29 15.73
CA GLU A 200 10.30 20.26 15.72
C GLU A 200 10.80 18.82 15.87
N ALA A 201 11.88 18.43 15.19
CA ALA A 201 12.47 17.11 15.30
C ALA A 201 14.00 17.15 15.25
N LYS A 202 14.68 16.27 15.97
CA LYS A 202 16.15 16.13 15.90
C LYS A 202 16.60 15.49 14.59
N THR A 203 15.84 14.50 14.11
CA THR A 203 16.14 13.75 12.89
C THR A 203 14.92 13.67 11.98
N ILE A 204 15.13 13.85 10.67
CA ILE A 204 14.11 13.65 9.64
C ILE A 204 14.41 12.38 8.86
N ILE A 205 13.38 11.57 8.65
CA ILE A 205 13.38 10.45 7.71
C ILE A 205 12.43 10.82 6.56
N ASN A 206 13.01 11.09 5.40
CA ASN A 206 12.28 11.41 4.18
C ASN A 206 11.84 10.12 3.46
N ALA A 207 10.60 9.69 3.74
CA ALA A 207 9.95 8.53 3.14
C ALA A 207 8.75 8.93 2.27
N ALA A 208 8.82 10.09 1.62
CA ALA A 208 7.70 10.73 0.91
C ALA A 208 7.39 10.11 -0.47
N GLY A 209 8.00 8.96 -0.79
CA GLY A 209 7.75 8.19 -2.02
C GLY A 209 7.98 9.03 -3.27
N ILE A 210 6.93 9.22 -4.07
CA ILE A 210 6.99 10.03 -5.30
C ILE A 210 7.41 11.49 -5.06
N TYR A 211 7.32 11.98 -3.82
CA TYR A 211 7.68 13.33 -3.41
C TYR A 211 9.00 13.43 -2.64
N SER A 212 9.78 12.35 -2.53
CA SER A 212 11.04 12.37 -1.76
C SER A 212 12.05 13.40 -2.27
N ASP A 213 12.14 13.62 -3.57
CA ASP A 213 12.97 14.67 -4.18
C ASP A 213 12.50 16.09 -3.80
N LYS A 214 11.18 16.34 -3.76
CA LYS A 214 10.60 17.62 -3.33
C LYS A 214 10.96 17.91 -1.87
N ILE A 215 10.87 16.91 -0.99
CA ILE A 215 11.21 17.05 0.43
C ILE A 215 12.73 17.25 0.61
N ALA A 216 13.56 16.53 -0.14
CA ALA A 216 15.02 16.73 -0.11
C ALA A 216 15.42 18.17 -0.53
N ARG A 217 14.78 18.71 -1.58
CA ARG A 217 15.03 20.09 -2.03
C ARG A 217 14.66 21.15 -0.99
N MET A 218 13.71 20.88 -0.09
CA MET A 218 13.34 21.84 0.98
C MET A 218 14.49 22.12 1.94
N VAL A 219 15.49 21.23 2.00
CA VAL A 219 16.70 21.43 2.80
C VAL A 219 17.93 21.71 1.92
N GLY A 220 17.76 21.91 0.61
CA GLY A 220 18.84 22.23 -0.33
C GLY A 220 19.55 21.02 -0.94
N LEU A 221 18.96 19.82 -0.85
CA LEU A 221 19.52 18.61 -1.45
C LEU A 221 18.96 18.37 -2.86
N GLU A 222 19.84 18.08 -3.82
CA GLU A 222 19.50 17.81 -5.22
C GLU A 222 20.12 16.50 -5.75
N GLU A 223 20.49 15.60 -4.84
CA GLU A 223 21.24 14.36 -5.11
C GLU A 223 20.48 13.37 -6.03
N PHE A 224 19.15 13.46 -6.09
CA PHE A 224 18.31 12.61 -6.94
C PHE A 224 17.02 13.30 -7.40
N ILE A 225 16.43 12.76 -8.46
CA ILE A 225 15.10 13.11 -8.96
C ILE A 225 14.21 11.87 -8.98
N ILE A 226 12.92 12.03 -8.71
CA ILE A 226 11.95 10.95 -8.89
C ILE A 226 11.37 11.01 -10.30
N ILE A 227 11.47 9.89 -11.01
CA ILE A 227 10.84 9.66 -12.32
C ILE A 227 9.56 8.85 -12.07
N PRO A 228 8.36 9.46 -12.23
CA PRO A 228 7.12 8.76 -11.98
C PRO A 228 6.83 7.76 -13.11
N ARG A 229 6.68 6.49 -12.74
CA ARG A 229 6.35 5.41 -13.69
C ARG A 229 4.98 4.82 -13.37
N ARG A 230 3.99 5.14 -14.21
CA ARG A 230 2.62 4.64 -14.10
C ARG A 230 2.54 3.15 -14.40
N GLY A 231 1.76 2.43 -13.62
CA GLY A 231 1.31 1.08 -13.92
C GLY A 231 -0.19 0.98 -13.77
N GLU A 232 -0.87 0.59 -14.82
CA GLU A 232 -2.32 0.44 -14.90
C GLU A 232 -2.72 -1.01 -14.63
N TYR A 233 -3.92 -1.23 -14.10
CA TYR A 233 -4.41 -2.55 -13.69
C TYR A 233 -5.88 -2.70 -14.08
N ILE A 234 -6.27 -3.94 -14.37
CA ILE A 234 -7.66 -4.36 -14.48
C ILE A 234 -7.93 -5.36 -13.35
N LEU A 235 -8.91 -5.06 -12.50
CA LEU A 235 -9.32 -5.92 -11.38
C LEU A 235 -10.67 -6.57 -11.68
N PHE A 236 -10.74 -7.87 -11.45
CA PHE A 236 -11.93 -8.67 -11.64
C PHE A 236 -12.55 -9.09 -10.30
N ASP A 237 -13.83 -9.43 -10.35
CA ASP A 237 -14.60 -9.91 -9.20
C ASP A 237 -14.01 -11.19 -8.59
N LYS A 238 -14.38 -11.50 -7.34
CA LYS A 238 -13.95 -12.74 -6.68
C LYS A 238 -14.38 -13.98 -7.47
N ASP A 239 -13.58 -15.03 -7.39
CA ASP A 239 -13.87 -16.36 -7.95
C ASP A 239 -14.19 -16.36 -9.46
N SER A 240 -13.71 -15.34 -10.17
CA SER A 240 -13.97 -15.18 -11.60
C SER A 240 -13.00 -15.95 -12.48
N LEU A 241 -11.82 -16.30 -11.96
CA LEU A 241 -10.83 -17.19 -12.56
C LEU A 241 -10.01 -17.84 -11.43
N PRO A 242 -10.01 -19.18 -11.29
CA PRO A 242 -9.21 -19.84 -10.27
C PRO A 242 -7.73 -19.78 -10.66
N LEU A 243 -6.93 -19.08 -9.86
CA LEU A 243 -5.48 -18.97 -10.03
C LEU A 243 -4.80 -19.47 -8.76
N ASN A 244 -3.79 -20.32 -8.94
CA ASN A 244 -3.04 -20.92 -7.84
C ASN A 244 -1.72 -20.17 -7.59
N LYS A 245 -1.10 -19.62 -8.63
CA LYS A 245 0.22 -18.97 -8.58
C LYS A 245 0.14 -17.50 -8.98
N ILE A 246 1.20 -16.76 -8.64
CA ILE A 246 1.49 -15.46 -9.26
C ILE A 246 2.15 -15.76 -10.61
N ILE A 247 1.51 -15.34 -11.70
CA ILE A 247 1.95 -15.71 -13.05
C ILE A 247 2.61 -14.51 -13.72
N PHE A 248 3.81 -14.73 -14.23
CA PHE A 248 4.57 -13.77 -15.02
C PHE A 248 4.85 -14.35 -16.41
N PRO A 249 4.92 -13.52 -17.46
CA PRO A 249 5.59 -13.90 -18.68
C PRO A 249 7.11 -13.97 -18.43
N THR A 250 7.85 -14.64 -19.32
CA THR A 250 9.30 -14.48 -19.36
C THR A 250 9.66 -12.99 -19.49
N PRO A 251 10.58 -12.47 -18.65
CA PRO A 251 10.86 -11.05 -18.63
C PRO A 251 11.70 -10.62 -19.84
N THR A 252 11.57 -9.34 -20.16
CA THR A 252 12.40 -8.65 -21.15
C THR A 252 13.35 -7.68 -20.44
N PRO A 253 14.39 -7.15 -21.11
CA PRO A 253 15.23 -6.11 -20.53
C PRO A 253 14.47 -4.88 -20.03
N ALA A 254 13.29 -4.58 -20.62
CA ALA A 254 12.49 -3.39 -20.29
C ALA A 254 11.49 -3.61 -19.13
N SER A 255 11.01 -4.84 -18.92
CA SER A 255 9.94 -5.12 -17.97
C SER A 255 9.82 -6.61 -17.62
N LYS A 256 9.30 -6.88 -16.42
CA LYS A 256 8.81 -8.21 -16.00
C LYS A 256 7.51 -8.62 -16.71
N GLY A 257 6.94 -7.73 -17.52
CA GLY A 257 5.71 -7.95 -18.30
C GLY A 257 4.44 -7.80 -17.48
N ILE A 258 3.32 -8.24 -18.06
CA ILE A 258 1.99 -8.14 -17.46
C ILE A 258 1.79 -9.29 -16.48
N VAL A 259 1.64 -8.96 -15.19
CA VAL A 259 1.40 -9.97 -14.15
C VAL A 259 -0.07 -10.38 -14.14
N ILE A 260 -0.32 -11.64 -13.82
CA ILE A 260 -1.66 -12.19 -13.58
C ILE A 260 -1.63 -12.84 -12.21
N SER A 261 -2.48 -12.41 -11.28
CA SER A 261 -2.47 -12.95 -9.92
C SER A 261 -3.82 -12.80 -9.24
N LYS A 262 -4.14 -13.75 -8.35
CA LYS A 262 -5.15 -13.51 -7.31
C LYS A 262 -4.62 -12.51 -6.28
N THR A 263 -5.53 -11.79 -5.66
CA THR A 263 -5.34 -11.03 -4.43
C THR A 263 -5.63 -11.94 -3.24
N TYR A 264 -5.21 -11.55 -2.04
CA TYR A 264 -5.51 -12.30 -0.81
C TYR A 264 -7.03 -12.50 -0.60
N HIS A 265 -7.86 -11.53 -1.03
CA HIS A 265 -9.32 -11.58 -0.90
C HIS A 265 -10.05 -12.33 -2.03
N GLY A 266 -9.32 -13.02 -2.91
CA GLY A 266 -9.90 -13.86 -3.97
C GLY A 266 -10.32 -13.12 -5.24
N ASN A 267 -10.27 -11.78 -5.29
CA ASN A 267 -10.27 -11.05 -6.56
C ASN A 267 -9.03 -11.45 -7.37
N PHE A 268 -9.05 -11.36 -8.70
CA PHE A 268 -7.81 -11.45 -9.48
C PHE A 268 -7.60 -10.19 -10.34
N PHE A 269 -6.35 -9.91 -10.68
CA PHE A 269 -6.00 -8.77 -11.53
C PHE A 269 -5.07 -9.20 -12.66
N ILE A 270 -5.06 -8.35 -13.70
CA ILE A 270 -4.01 -8.34 -14.72
C ILE A 270 -3.36 -6.96 -14.75
N GLY A 271 -2.05 -6.96 -15.03
CA GLY A 271 -1.21 -5.78 -14.96
C GLY A 271 -0.13 -5.93 -13.88
N PRO A 272 0.73 -4.92 -13.69
CA PRO A 272 0.68 -3.65 -14.38
C PRO A 272 1.42 -3.62 -15.71
N ASN A 273 1.05 -2.68 -16.58
CA ASN A 273 2.00 -2.16 -17.57
C ASN A 273 2.98 -1.16 -16.91
N ALA A 274 3.79 -0.48 -17.70
CA ALA A 274 4.82 0.40 -17.16
C ALA A 274 5.20 1.55 -18.10
N SER A 275 4.61 2.73 -17.88
CA SER A 275 4.83 3.93 -18.70
C SER A 275 5.43 5.05 -17.86
N GLU A 276 6.50 5.67 -18.36
CA GLU A 276 7.03 6.91 -17.77
C GLU A 276 6.08 8.06 -18.09
N ILE A 277 5.85 8.92 -17.10
CA ILE A 277 4.98 10.09 -17.21
C ILE A 277 5.64 11.29 -16.55
N GLU A 278 5.19 12.49 -16.87
CA GLU A 278 5.72 13.72 -16.24
C GLU A 278 5.07 13.98 -14.86
N SER A 279 3.76 13.75 -14.76
CA SER A 279 3.00 14.11 -13.57
C SER A 279 3.01 13.00 -12.50
N LYS A 280 3.43 13.38 -11.29
CA LYS A 280 3.33 12.53 -10.09
C LYS A 280 1.89 12.22 -9.67
N GLU A 281 0.92 12.96 -10.20
CA GLU A 281 -0.52 12.81 -9.95
C GLU A 281 -1.26 12.15 -11.13
N GLY A 282 -0.54 11.61 -12.13
CA GLY A 282 -1.10 10.99 -13.33
C GLY A 282 -1.71 9.59 -13.12
N ILE A 283 -2.64 9.45 -12.18
CA ILE A 283 -3.25 8.17 -11.75
C ILE A 283 -4.41 7.66 -12.63
N ASN A 284 -4.57 8.21 -13.83
CA ASN A 284 -5.61 7.78 -14.76
C ASN A 284 -5.21 6.49 -15.51
N THR A 285 -6.20 5.69 -15.89
CA THR A 285 -6.04 4.61 -16.87
C THR A 285 -6.31 5.11 -18.29
N THR A 286 -5.77 4.43 -19.28
CA THR A 286 -5.89 4.77 -20.71
C THR A 286 -6.33 3.57 -21.52
N SER A 287 -7.14 3.77 -22.56
CA SER A 287 -7.57 2.66 -23.43
C SER A 287 -6.38 1.91 -24.05
N VAL A 288 -5.32 2.63 -24.42
CA VAL A 288 -4.08 2.04 -24.94
C VAL A 288 -3.41 1.15 -23.89
N GLY A 289 -3.22 1.65 -22.66
CA GLY A 289 -2.61 0.89 -21.57
C GLY A 289 -3.43 -0.34 -21.17
N LEU A 290 -4.76 -0.22 -21.11
CA LEU A 290 -5.64 -1.36 -20.82
C LEU A 290 -5.59 -2.41 -21.94
N ASN A 291 -5.53 -2.02 -23.22
CA ASN A 291 -5.39 -2.95 -24.33
C ASN A 291 -4.04 -3.67 -24.34
N GLU A 292 -2.96 -2.97 -23.98
CA GLU A 292 -1.62 -3.56 -23.78
C GLU A 292 -1.67 -4.65 -22.70
N ILE A 293 -2.30 -4.36 -21.57
CA ILE A 293 -2.46 -5.30 -20.45
C ILE A 293 -3.26 -6.54 -20.89
N ILE A 294 -4.39 -6.35 -21.55
CA ILE A 294 -5.23 -7.46 -22.04
C ILE A 294 -4.45 -8.33 -23.02
N SER A 295 -3.77 -7.70 -23.98
CA SER A 295 -2.98 -8.41 -25.00
C SER A 295 -1.82 -9.18 -24.38
N GLY A 296 -1.15 -8.61 -23.37
CA GLY A 296 -0.08 -9.27 -22.64
C GLY A 296 -0.56 -10.46 -21.83
N ALA A 297 -1.70 -10.33 -21.14
CA ALA A 297 -2.27 -11.41 -20.34
C ALA A 297 -2.71 -12.61 -21.21
N LEU A 298 -3.38 -12.36 -22.34
CA LEU A 298 -3.86 -13.42 -23.24
C LEU A 298 -2.75 -14.23 -23.92
N LYS A 299 -1.48 -13.78 -23.87
CA LYS A 299 -0.34 -14.59 -24.28
C LYS A 299 -0.07 -15.75 -23.33
N ILE A 300 -0.46 -15.61 -22.05
CA ILE A 300 -0.12 -16.56 -20.98
C ILE A 300 -1.32 -17.39 -20.53
N ILE A 301 -2.54 -16.81 -20.49
CA ILE A 301 -3.76 -17.51 -20.04
C ILE A 301 -4.81 -17.65 -21.16
N LYS A 302 -5.62 -18.70 -21.06
CA LYS A 302 -6.60 -19.12 -22.09
C LYS A 302 -7.65 -18.09 -22.41
N ASN A 303 -8.23 -17.47 -21.39
CA ASN A 303 -9.33 -16.53 -21.54
C ASN A 303 -9.39 -15.55 -20.37
N LEU A 304 -10.08 -14.42 -20.60
CA LEU A 304 -10.36 -13.42 -19.59
C LEU A 304 -11.87 -13.24 -19.41
N PRO A 305 -12.39 -13.28 -18.17
CA PRO A 305 -13.81 -13.06 -17.89
C PRO A 305 -14.15 -11.55 -17.93
N PHE A 306 -14.10 -10.92 -19.10
CA PHE A 306 -14.27 -9.46 -19.24
C PHE A 306 -15.53 -8.89 -18.56
N ARG A 307 -16.64 -9.64 -18.54
CA ARG A 307 -17.90 -9.26 -17.86
C ARG A 307 -17.80 -9.19 -16.34
N LYS A 308 -16.68 -9.66 -15.76
CA LYS A 308 -16.38 -9.65 -14.32
C LYS A 308 -15.40 -8.54 -13.95
N ASN A 309 -15.01 -7.66 -14.87
CA ASN A 309 -14.24 -6.47 -14.53
C ASN A 309 -15.07 -5.59 -13.58
N ILE A 310 -14.50 -5.27 -12.41
CA ILE A 310 -15.16 -4.45 -11.38
C ILE A 310 -14.52 -3.06 -11.25
N THR A 311 -13.23 -2.91 -11.54
CA THR A 311 -12.55 -1.61 -11.50
C THR A 311 -11.22 -1.66 -12.25
N ASN A 312 -10.84 -0.53 -12.83
CA ASN A 312 -9.50 -0.29 -13.35
C ASN A 312 -8.84 0.80 -12.51
N PHE A 313 -7.55 0.71 -12.27
CA PHE A 313 -6.82 1.71 -11.49
C PHE A 313 -5.38 1.82 -11.95
N ALA A 314 -4.69 2.90 -11.56
CA ALA A 314 -3.27 3.05 -11.79
C ALA A 314 -2.53 3.42 -10.50
N GLY A 315 -1.28 2.99 -10.41
CA GLY A 315 -0.33 3.39 -9.37
C GLY A 315 0.92 4.01 -9.99
N ILE A 316 1.59 4.88 -9.25
CA ILE A 316 2.82 5.55 -9.68
C ILE A 316 3.99 5.01 -8.87
N ARG A 317 5.00 4.46 -9.55
CA ARG A 317 6.25 4.02 -8.92
C ARG A 317 7.20 5.21 -8.80
N ALA A 318 7.89 5.30 -7.66
CA ALA A 318 8.88 6.33 -7.39
C ALA A 318 10.27 5.85 -7.83
N SER A 319 10.49 5.72 -9.14
CA SER A 319 11.77 5.26 -9.70
C SER A 319 12.79 6.40 -9.77
N THR A 320 14.07 6.04 -9.87
CA THR A 320 15.21 6.96 -10.06
C THR A 320 16.09 6.45 -11.20
N LEU A 321 16.99 7.30 -11.69
CA LEU A 321 17.97 6.93 -12.73
C LEU A 321 18.99 5.87 -12.26
N GLN A 322 19.25 5.80 -10.95
CA GLN A 322 20.17 4.82 -10.39
C GLN A 322 19.59 3.40 -10.40
N HIS A 323 18.28 3.25 -10.55
CA HIS A 323 17.55 1.98 -10.50
C HIS A 323 17.75 1.14 -9.22
N ASP A 324 18.35 1.72 -8.18
CA ASP A 324 18.52 1.15 -6.84
C ASP A 324 17.85 2.04 -5.78
N PHE A 325 17.63 1.47 -4.59
CA PHE A 325 17.08 2.20 -3.45
C PHE A 325 18.11 3.16 -2.85
N ILE A 326 17.65 4.36 -2.50
CA ILE A 326 18.44 5.35 -1.77
C ILE A 326 17.98 5.30 -0.32
N VAL A 327 18.77 4.67 0.55
CA VAL A 327 18.51 4.60 2.00
C VAL A 327 19.78 4.99 2.73
N GLU A 328 19.95 6.28 3.01
CA GLU A 328 21.18 6.81 3.59
C GLU A 328 20.95 8.15 4.29
N GLU A 329 21.86 8.48 5.22
CA GLU A 329 21.98 9.86 5.71
C GLU A 329 22.60 10.73 4.61
N SER A 330 21.95 11.86 4.32
CA SER A 330 22.40 12.82 3.32
C SER A 330 23.63 13.61 3.79
N SER A 331 24.12 14.51 2.93
CA SER A 331 25.13 15.50 3.31
C SER A 331 24.68 16.47 4.42
N ILE A 332 23.39 16.52 4.75
CA ILE A 332 22.87 17.24 5.92
C ILE A 332 22.73 16.24 7.09
N PRO A 333 23.50 16.41 8.18
CA PRO A 333 23.44 15.51 9.32
C PRO A 333 22.03 15.40 9.89
N HIS A 334 21.64 14.18 10.26
CA HIS A 334 20.32 13.82 10.76
C HIS A 334 19.17 13.99 9.76
N PHE A 335 19.46 14.08 8.46
CA PHE A 335 18.46 13.99 7.40
C PHE A 335 18.68 12.73 6.58
N ILE A 336 17.80 11.74 6.75
CA ILE A 336 17.89 10.42 6.12
C ILE A 336 16.95 10.37 4.93
N ASN A 337 17.49 10.12 3.74
CA ASN A 337 16.71 9.86 2.54
C ASN A 337 16.33 8.39 2.47
N VAL A 338 15.03 8.13 2.27
CA VAL A 338 14.47 6.82 1.93
C VAL A 338 13.67 7.00 0.64
N ALA A 339 14.38 6.99 -0.49
CA ALA A 339 13.90 7.42 -1.79
C ALA A 339 14.19 6.39 -2.89
N GLY A 340 13.58 6.56 -4.06
CA GLY A 340 13.73 5.62 -5.17
C GLY A 340 13.10 4.24 -4.92
N ILE A 341 12.21 4.14 -3.93
CA ILE A 341 11.58 2.88 -3.54
C ILE A 341 10.45 2.51 -4.52
N ASP A 342 10.84 1.98 -5.68
CA ASP A 342 9.96 1.33 -6.65
C ASP A 342 9.86 -0.19 -6.38
N SER A 343 9.43 -1.00 -7.35
CA SER A 343 9.35 -2.45 -7.18
C SER A 343 10.74 -3.07 -6.94
N PRO A 344 10.95 -3.87 -5.88
CA PRO A 344 10.00 -4.56 -5.01
C PRO A 344 9.77 -3.90 -3.63
N GLY A 345 9.48 -2.60 -3.59
CA GLY A 345 9.46 -1.77 -2.39
C GLY A 345 8.47 -2.20 -1.31
N LEU A 346 7.32 -2.79 -1.68
CA LEU A 346 6.41 -3.41 -0.70
C LEU A 346 7.11 -4.56 0.02
N SER A 347 7.74 -5.46 -0.73
CA SER A 347 8.49 -6.61 -0.20
C SER A 347 9.66 -6.17 0.66
N SER A 348 10.33 -5.07 0.30
CA SER A 348 11.47 -4.54 1.05
C SER A 348 11.10 -3.65 2.24
N SER A 349 9.84 -3.27 2.41
CA SER A 349 9.42 -2.23 3.38
C SER A 349 9.87 -2.52 4.83
N LEU A 350 9.72 -3.76 5.30
CA LEU A 350 10.13 -4.18 6.64
C LEU A 350 11.66 -4.18 6.80
N ALA A 351 12.39 -4.65 5.80
CA ALA A 351 13.85 -4.67 5.81
C ALA A 351 14.45 -3.26 5.70
N ILE A 352 13.81 -2.36 4.94
CA ILE A 352 14.15 -0.93 4.92
C ILE A 352 14.04 -0.34 6.32
N ALA A 353 13.00 -0.70 7.10
CA ALA A 353 12.87 -0.24 8.48
C ALA A 353 14.02 -0.75 9.38
N GLU A 354 14.46 -2.00 9.23
CA GLU A 354 15.66 -2.50 9.95
C GLU A 354 16.92 -1.74 9.53
N TYR A 355 17.05 -1.43 8.24
CA TYR A 355 18.20 -0.72 7.69
C TYR A 355 18.27 0.73 8.19
N VAL A 356 17.13 1.42 8.24
CA VAL A 356 17.01 2.79 8.76
C VAL A 356 17.31 2.83 10.26
N GLU A 357 16.86 1.86 11.04
CA GLU A 357 17.25 1.73 12.46
C GLU A 357 18.78 1.64 12.60
N ASN A 358 19.45 0.85 11.76
CA ASN A 358 20.91 0.76 11.79
C ASN A 358 21.60 2.09 11.43
N ILE A 359 21.06 2.87 10.49
CA ILE A 359 21.56 4.21 10.17
C ILE A 359 21.43 5.14 11.40
N LEU A 360 20.26 5.16 12.04
CA LEU A 360 20.01 5.98 13.22
C LEU A 360 21.01 5.64 14.35
N LYS A 361 21.26 4.34 14.58
CA LYS A 361 22.25 3.90 15.57
C LYS A 361 23.67 4.34 15.20
N ASN A 362 24.11 4.01 13.99
CA ASN A 362 25.53 4.09 13.62
C ASN A 362 25.97 5.48 13.18
N LYS A 363 25.06 6.29 12.62
CA LYS A 363 25.37 7.62 12.08
C LYS A 363 24.78 8.75 12.90
N CYS A 364 23.58 8.56 13.45
CA CYS A 364 22.89 9.61 14.21
C CYS A 364 23.02 9.47 15.74
N GLY A 365 23.75 8.46 16.24
CA GLY A 365 24.06 8.29 17.66
C GLY A 365 22.88 7.89 18.54
N TYR A 366 21.84 7.27 17.98
CA TYR A 366 20.69 6.83 18.77
C TYR A 366 21.00 5.59 19.60
N GLU A 367 20.69 5.66 20.90
CA GLU A 367 20.63 4.52 21.79
C GLU A 367 19.20 4.00 21.90
N PHE A 368 18.97 2.77 21.45
CA PHE A 368 17.64 2.18 21.41
C PHE A 368 17.31 1.45 22.71
N ILE A 369 16.68 2.18 23.64
CA ILE A 369 16.12 1.61 24.87
C ILE A 369 14.70 1.13 24.57
N LYS A 370 14.42 -0.17 24.77
CA LYS A 370 13.07 -0.75 24.56
C LYS A 370 12.08 -0.19 25.59
N LYS A 371 10.84 0.05 25.18
CA LYS A 371 9.74 0.39 26.10
C LYS A 371 9.36 -0.81 26.95
N GLU A 372 9.14 -0.57 28.25
CA GLU A 372 8.63 -1.60 29.17
C GLU A 372 7.19 -2.01 28.84
N ASN A 373 6.37 -1.05 28.41
CA ASN A 373 4.96 -1.26 28.08
C ASN A 373 4.70 -1.42 26.57
N TYR A 374 5.67 -1.96 25.83
CA TYR A 374 5.49 -2.21 24.39
C TYR A 374 4.38 -3.24 24.13
N ILE A 375 3.40 -2.87 23.32
CA ILE A 375 2.33 -3.76 22.89
C ILE A 375 2.81 -4.47 21.62
N ALA A 376 3.21 -5.73 21.77
CA ALA A 376 3.82 -6.52 20.69
C ALA A 376 2.86 -6.91 19.57
N THR A 377 1.56 -6.91 19.83
CA THR A 377 0.52 -7.28 18.87
C THR A 377 -0.45 -6.13 18.60
N ARG A 378 -1.07 -6.14 17.43
CA ARG A 378 -2.24 -5.30 17.14
C ARG A 378 -3.44 -6.24 17.02
N LYS A 379 -4.48 -5.99 17.83
CA LYS A 379 -5.73 -6.75 17.72
C LYS A 379 -6.31 -6.56 16.32
N GLN A 380 -6.47 -7.65 15.58
CA GLN A 380 -7.21 -7.63 14.32
C GLN A 380 -8.66 -7.25 14.62
N GLN A 381 -9.22 -6.36 13.80
CA GLN A 381 -10.64 -6.05 13.88
C GLN A 381 -11.45 -7.32 13.61
N THR A 382 -12.47 -7.58 14.41
CA THR A 382 -13.37 -8.71 14.16
C THR A 382 -14.15 -8.45 12.89
N LEU A 383 -14.09 -9.37 11.93
CA LEU A 383 -14.87 -9.29 10.70
C LEU A 383 -16.06 -10.24 10.79
N LEU A 384 -17.19 -9.87 10.17
CA LEU A 384 -18.35 -10.75 10.12
C LEU A 384 -18.04 -12.06 9.41
N SER A 385 -17.15 -12.02 8.39
CA SER A 385 -16.69 -13.19 7.65
C SER A 385 -15.94 -14.22 8.48
N ASP A 386 -15.43 -13.81 9.65
CA ASP A 386 -14.59 -14.65 10.50
C ASP A 386 -15.40 -15.33 11.61
N LEU A 387 -16.69 -15.01 11.73
CA LEU A 387 -17.58 -15.53 12.79
C LEU A 387 -18.38 -16.73 12.29
N SER A 388 -18.46 -17.77 13.13
CA SER A 388 -19.46 -18.83 12.96
C SER A 388 -20.88 -18.29 13.21
N GLU A 389 -21.89 -19.03 12.75
CA GLU A 389 -23.30 -18.65 12.95
C GLU A 389 -23.66 -18.51 14.44
N LEU A 390 -23.08 -19.34 15.31
CA LEU A 390 -23.29 -19.28 16.76
C LEU A 390 -22.64 -18.03 17.36
N GLU A 391 -21.39 -17.74 17.02
CA GLU A 391 -20.69 -16.54 17.49
C GLU A 391 -21.37 -15.24 17.01
N LEU A 392 -21.84 -15.24 15.76
CA LEU A 392 -22.59 -14.11 15.22
C LEU A 392 -23.92 -13.92 15.97
N ALA A 393 -24.65 -15.01 16.27
CA ALA A 393 -25.88 -14.93 17.04
C ALA A 393 -25.68 -14.36 18.45
N GLU A 394 -24.58 -14.73 19.12
CA GLU A 394 -24.20 -14.16 20.42
C GLU A 394 -23.87 -12.67 20.31
N LYS A 395 -23.04 -12.29 19.33
CA LYS A 395 -22.71 -10.88 19.07
C LYS A 395 -23.91 -10.03 18.73
N ILE A 396 -24.90 -10.56 18.02
CA ILE A 396 -26.16 -9.86 17.71
C ILE A 396 -26.98 -9.60 18.97
N LYS A 397 -27.00 -10.55 19.93
CA LYS A 397 -27.67 -10.33 21.23
C LYS A 397 -27.02 -9.21 22.03
N GLU A 398 -25.69 -9.12 22.01
CA GLU A 398 -24.94 -8.08 22.71
C GLU A 398 -25.02 -6.71 22.00
N ASN A 399 -24.86 -6.71 20.68
CA ASN A 399 -24.96 -5.52 19.84
C ASN A 399 -25.72 -5.85 18.53
N PRO A 400 -27.00 -5.43 18.42
CA PRO A 400 -27.83 -5.67 17.24
C PRO A 400 -27.26 -5.15 15.92
N GLN A 401 -26.27 -4.24 15.95
CA GLN A 401 -25.60 -3.73 14.75
C GLN A 401 -24.81 -4.82 13.99
N TRP A 402 -24.43 -5.92 14.64
CA TRP A 402 -23.84 -7.08 13.96
C TRP A 402 -24.81 -7.75 12.98
N GLY A 403 -26.13 -7.64 13.23
CA GLY A 403 -27.16 -8.18 12.35
C GLY A 403 -27.53 -7.25 11.18
N GLN A 404 -27.02 -6.01 11.18
CA GLN A 404 -27.35 -5.01 10.17
C GLN A 404 -26.32 -5.01 9.05
N ILE A 405 -26.61 -5.71 7.95
CA ILE A 405 -25.73 -5.73 6.78
C ILE A 405 -25.79 -4.40 6.02
N ILE A 406 -24.63 -3.74 5.94
CA ILE A 406 -24.42 -2.47 5.23
C ILE A 406 -23.94 -2.73 3.81
N CYS A 407 -22.97 -3.64 3.61
CA CYS A 407 -22.49 -4.02 2.29
C CYS A 407 -22.76 -5.50 2.02
N ARG A 408 -23.71 -5.79 1.13
CA ARG A 408 -24.04 -7.17 0.75
C ARG A 408 -22.92 -7.87 -0.04
N CYS A 409 -22.24 -7.16 -0.94
CA CYS A 409 -21.22 -7.76 -1.81
C CYS A 409 -20.00 -8.25 -1.04
N GLU A 410 -19.65 -7.59 0.06
CA GLU A 410 -18.48 -7.90 0.87
C GLU A 410 -18.87 -8.37 2.28
N GLN A 411 -20.17 -8.57 2.53
CA GLN A 411 -20.74 -9.03 3.81
C GLN A 411 -20.29 -8.22 5.04
N VAL A 412 -20.38 -6.89 4.94
CA VAL A 412 -19.97 -5.96 6.01
C VAL A 412 -21.18 -5.49 6.81
N SER A 413 -21.12 -5.65 8.13
CA SER A 413 -22.11 -5.19 9.12
C SER A 413 -21.93 -3.73 9.52
N GLU A 414 -22.92 -3.15 10.19
CA GLU A 414 -22.82 -1.82 10.79
C GLU A 414 -21.81 -1.79 11.94
N ALA A 415 -21.78 -2.85 12.77
CA ALA A 415 -20.88 -2.94 13.91
C ALA A 415 -19.41 -2.80 13.50
N GLU A 416 -19.00 -3.47 12.42
CA GLU A 416 -17.63 -3.34 11.88
C GLU A 416 -17.30 -1.89 11.50
N ILE A 417 -18.21 -1.18 10.84
CA ILE A 417 -17.99 0.21 10.44
C ILE A 417 -17.89 1.13 11.66
N VAL A 418 -18.73 0.90 12.69
CA VAL A 418 -18.68 1.65 13.95
C VAL A 418 -17.37 1.40 14.69
N GLU A 419 -16.93 0.15 14.80
CA GLU A 419 -15.63 -0.19 15.41
C GLU A 419 -14.47 0.49 14.68
N ALA A 420 -14.46 0.48 13.34
CA ALA A 420 -13.44 1.16 12.54
C ALA A 420 -13.48 2.69 12.73
N CYS A 421 -14.65 3.27 13.01
CA CYS A 421 -14.72 4.69 13.37
C CYS A 421 -13.90 4.97 14.63
N HIS A 422 -13.92 4.09 15.63
CA HIS A 422 -13.25 4.32 16.91
C HIS A 422 -11.91 3.59 17.06
N GLY A 423 -11.34 3.10 15.95
CA GLY A 423 -10.05 2.41 15.92
C GLY A 423 -8.85 3.32 16.19
N PRO A 424 -7.62 2.75 16.26
CA PRO A 424 -6.40 3.50 16.58
C PRO A 424 -6.10 4.65 15.62
N ILE A 425 -6.47 4.49 14.35
CA ILE A 425 -6.54 5.58 13.37
C ILE A 425 -8.02 5.78 13.03
N PRO A 426 -8.72 6.70 13.72
CA PRO A 426 -10.14 6.92 13.55
C PRO A 426 -10.51 7.30 12.11
N VAL A 427 -11.49 6.63 11.53
CA VAL A 427 -11.91 6.93 10.15
C VAL A 427 -12.82 8.17 10.07
N THR A 428 -12.69 8.94 9.00
CA THR A 428 -13.47 10.17 8.78
C THR A 428 -14.03 10.32 7.37
N ASN A 429 -13.69 9.41 6.45
CA ASN A 429 -14.15 9.41 5.07
C ASN A 429 -14.44 7.99 4.57
N THR A 430 -15.15 7.88 3.45
CA THR A 430 -15.67 6.58 3.00
C THR A 430 -14.58 5.64 2.52
N ASP A 431 -13.49 6.14 1.92
CA ASP A 431 -12.41 5.30 1.43
C ASP A 431 -11.52 4.76 2.57
N MET A 432 -11.46 5.45 3.72
CA MET A 432 -10.84 4.91 4.94
C MET A 432 -11.55 3.63 5.41
N ILE A 433 -12.88 3.64 5.41
CA ILE A 433 -13.70 2.45 5.69
C ILE A 433 -13.52 1.40 4.59
N LYS A 434 -13.55 1.82 3.32
CA LYS A 434 -13.35 0.95 2.16
C LYS A 434 -12.07 0.13 2.27
N ARG A 435 -10.93 0.74 2.64
CA ARG A 435 -9.64 0.04 2.74
C ARG A 435 -9.50 -0.85 3.98
N ARG A 436 -10.27 -0.59 5.04
CA ARG A 436 -10.24 -1.39 6.27
C ARG A 436 -11.19 -2.59 6.22
N LEU A 437 -12.36 -2.39 5.61
CA LEU A 437 -13.50 -3.32 5.71
C LEU A 437 -14.09 -3.73 4.34
N ARG A 438 -13.58 -3.15 3.25
CA ARG A 438 -13.99 -3.44 1.87
C ARG A 438 -15.38 -2.97 1.39
N PRO A 439 -16.26 -2.22 2.11
CA PRO A 439 -17.53 -1.83 1.52
C PRO A 439 -17.33 -0.97 0.28
N GLY A 440 -17.98 -1.36 -0.82
CA GLY A 440 -17.81 -0.75 -2.14
C GLY A 440 -16.61 -1.25 -2.93
N MET A 441 -15.90 -2.30 -2.49
CA MET A 441 -14.89 -3.01 -3.28
C MET A 441 -15.48 -4.15 -4.12
N GLY A 442 -16.67 -4.65 -3.79
CA GLY A 442 -17.35 -5.68 -4.57
C GLY A 442 -18.05 -5.15 -5.82
N ARG A 443 -18.76 -6.02 -6.54
CA ARG A 443 -19.38 -5.75 -7.85
C ARG A 443 -20.16 -4.43 -8.00
N CYS A 444 -20.87 -3.98 -6.97
CA CYS A 444 -21.65 -2.74 -7.04
C CYS A 444 -20.82 -1.45 -6.93
N GLN A 445 -19.52 -1.55 -6.62
CA GLN A 445 -18.59 -0.43 -6.47
C GLN A 445 -19.08 0.70 -5.54
N GLY A 446 -19.89 0.35 -4.53
CA GLY A 446 -20.42 1.29 -3.54
C GLY A 446 -21.80 1.85 -3.87
N GLY A 447 -22.41 1.47 -5.01
CA GLY A 447 -23.71 2.01 -5.44
C GLY A 447 -24.85 1.85 -4.43
N PHE A 448 -24.78 0.84 -3.54
CA PHE A 448 -25.81 0.60 -2.52
C PHE A 448 -25.38 0.93 -1.09
N CYS A 449 -24.13 0.60 -0.71
CA CYS A 449 -23.68 0.76 0.67
C CYS A 449 -23.19 2.18 0.99
N LEU A 450 -22.76 2.96 -0.01
CA LEU A 450 -22.13 4.27 0.20
C LEU A 450 -22.99 5.24 1.03
N PRO A 451 -24.31 5.44 0.74
CA PRO A 451 -25.12 6.35 1.53
C PRO A 451 -25.28 5.92 3.00
N LYS A 452 -25.27 4.61 3.27
CA LYS A 452 -25.33 4.08 4.65
C LYS A 452 -24.01 4.27 5.37
N VAL A 453 -22.88 3.95 4.72
CA VAL A 453 -21.53 4.21 5.26
C VAL A 453 -21.37 5.69 5.63
N MET A 454 -21.79 6.61 4.76
CA MET A 454 -21.72 8.04 5.04
C MET A 454 -22.54 8.46 6.26
N LYS A 455 -23.76 7.91 6.42
CA LYS A 455 -24.60 8.20 7.59
C LYS A 455 -23.98 7.68 8.89
N ILE A 456 -23.36 6.50 8.86
CA ILE A 456 -22.66 5.94 10.02
C ILE A 456 -21.49 6.87 10.38
N ILE A 457 -20.62 7.22 9.43
CA ILE A 457 -19.50 8.15 9.70
C ILE A 457 -20.01 9.49 10.26
N SER A 458 -21.03 10.07 9.64
CA SER A 458 -21.63 11.33 10.07
C SER A 458 -22.10 11.26 11.54
N ARG A 459 -22.77 10.17 11.91
CA ARG A 459 -23.23 9.91 13.28
C ARG A 459 -22.06 9.68 14.25
N GLU A 460 -21.15 8.77 13.93
CA GLU A 460 -20.06 8.36 14.83
C GLU A 460 -18.97 9.43 15.01
N LYS A 461 -18.84 10.36 14.06
CA LYS A 461 -17.83 11.42 14.08
C LYS A 461 -18.38 12.81 14.35
N ASP A 462 -19.68 12.93 14.60
CA ASP A 462 -20.36 14.20 14.82
C ASP A 462 -20.01 15.25 13.72
N ILE A 463 -20.02 14.79 12.47
CA ILE A 463 -19.81 15.66 11.30
C ILE A 463 -21.08 15.66 10.45
N ILE A 464 -21.47 16.83 9.95
CA ILE A 464 -22.61 16.91 9.02
C ILE A 464 -22.34 16.07 7.77
N LEU A 465 -23.39 15.49 7.19
CA LEU A 465 -23.28 14.55 6.08
C LEU A 465 -22.52 15.13 4.86
N GLU A 466 -22.68 16.43 4.60
CA GLU A 466 -22.02 17.20 3.55
C GLU A 466 -20.49 17.33 3.76
N ARG A 467 -20.00 17.07 4.97
CA ARG A 467 -18.56 17.04 5.27
C ARG A 467 -17.95 15.64 5.23
N VAL A 468 -18.78 14.60 5.08
CA VAL A 468 -18.28 13.25 4.79
C VAL A 468 -17.78 13.21 3.35
N THR A 469 -16.47 13.08 3.21
CA THR A 469 -15.79 13.04 1.91
C THR A 469 -15.51 11.61 1.47
N LYS A 470 -15.11 11.45 0.20
CA LYS A 470 -14.67 10.15 -0.33
C LYS A 470 -13.28 9.78 0.19
N THR A 471 -12.32 10.68 0.06
CA THR A 471 -10.88 10.47 0.36
C THR A 471 -10.27 11.57 1.24
N GLY A 472 -11.06 12.49 1.78
CA GLY A 472 -10.57 13.72 2.41
C GLY A 472 -10.52 14.92 1.46
N GLY A 473 -10.04 16.06 1.98
CA GLY A 473 -9.86 17.28 1.19
C GLY A 473 -11.13 17.74 0.48
N LYS A 474 -11.06 17.94 -0.84
CA LYS A 474 -12.16 18.45 -1.69
C LYS A 474 -13.05 17.36 -2.31
N SER A 475 -12.94 16.11 -1.85
CA SER A 475 -13.67 14.97 -2.44
C SER A 475 -15.10 14.82 -1.89
N PHE A 476 -15.90 15.88 -2.00
CA PHE A 476 -17.28 15.90 -1.52
C PHE A 476 -18.15 14.91 -2.32
N ILE A 477 -18.95 14.11 -1.61
CA ILE A 477 -19.91 13.17 -2.22
C ILE A 477 -21.30 13.82 -2.35
N VAL A 478 -21.71 14.56 -1.31
CA VAL A 478 -22.97 15.32 -1.29
C VAL A 478 -22.65 16.78 -0.96
N PHE A 479 -23.28 17.71 -1.68
CA PHE A 479 -22.98 19.15 -1.56
C PHE A 479 -23.95 19.88 -0.65
N ARG A 480 -25.26 19.73 -0.90
CA ARG A 480 -26.32 20.32 -0.07
C ARG A 480 -27.63 19.59 -0.20
N ARG A 481 -28.54 19.80 0.75
CA ARG A 481 -29.92 19.32 0.67
C ARG A 481 -30.69 20.02 -0.44
N THR A 482 -31.29 19.25 -1.35
CA THR A 482 -32.13 19.75 -2.45
C THR A 482 -33.32 20.59 -1.99
N LYS A 483 -33.82 20.40 -0.76
CA LYS A 483 -34.92 21.20 -0.21
C LYS A 483 -34.52 22.63 0.12
N LEU A 484 -33.31 22.84 0.67
CA LEU A 484 -32.76 24.18 0.98
C LEU A 484 -32.41 24.95 -0.31
N LEU A 485 -31.98 24.20 -1.31
CA LEU A 485 -31.82 24.62 -2.70
C LEU A 485 -33.06 25.28 -3.28
N ARG A 486 -34.18 24.57 -3.20
CA ARG A 486 -35.45 25.02 -3.76
C ARG A 486 -35.96 26.26 -3.04
N SER A 487 -35.86 26.32 -1.71
CA SER A 487 -36.27 27.52 -0.96
C SER A 487 -35.46 28.75 -1.35
N GLU A 488 -34.13 28.64 -1.49
CA GLU A 488 -33.30 29.78 -1.94
C GLU A 488 -33.60 30.22 -3.38
N VAL A 489 -33.85 29.27 -4.28
CA VAL A 489 -34.20 29.55 -5.69
C VAL A 489 -35.58 30.22 -5.78
N ILE A 490 -36.55 29.74 -5.00
CA ILE A 490 -37.89 30.34 -4.88
C ILE A 490 -37.80 31.74 -4.26
N GLU A 491 -36.99 31.92 -3.20
CA GLU A 491 -36.80 33.21 -2.53
C GLU A 491 -36.06 34.24 -3.39
N LYS A 492 -35.15 33.81 -4.26
CA LYS A 492 -34.42 34.71 -5.18
C LYS A 492 -35.19 35.06 -6.45
N GLY A 493 -36.40 34.52 -6.65
CA GLY A 493 -37.21 34.78 -7.84
C GLY A 493 -36.64 34.17 -9.14
N ASP A 494 -35.59 33.35 -9.04
CA ASP A 494 -35.00 32.60 -10.15
C ASP A 494 -35.84 31.34 -10.42
N ILE A 495 -37.10 31.50 -10.80
CA ILE A 495 -37.93 30.36 -11.21
C ILE A 495 -37.69 30.11 -12.72
N LEU A 496 -37.28 28.88 -13.03
CA LEU A 496 -37.10 28.31 -14.38
C LEU A 496 -38.27 28.57 -15.33
#